data_AF-A0A5P2USQ5-F1
#
_entry.id   AF-A0A5P2USQ5-F1
#
_cell.length_a   1.000
_cell.length_b   1.000
_cell.length_c   1.000
_cell.angle_alpha   90.00
_cell.angle_beta   90.00
_cell.angle_gamma   90.00
#
_symmetry.space_group_name_H-M   'P 1'
#
loop_
_entity.id
_entity.type
_entity.pdbx_description
1 polymer ?
#
loop_
_entity_poly.entity_id
_entity_poly.type
_entity_poly.pdbx_seq_one_letter_code
_entity_poly.pdbx_strand_id
1 'polypeptide(L)'
;MPIISARPLPTRSAPLRKVPMNRFPVIGVLCAAAVFGLSACSDDSTPAEDATKAAADACTDLSSLKGDTAKLKALSPANATKDQVKDAYDAVQQDWQNLKGNLQKLKSSEQDAVKSAADDLKKAYESLPGDTTGKDALTSVQPQVQKLDESVAAASTSLKC
;
A
#
# COMPACT_ATOMS: atom_id res chain seq x y z
N MET A 1 -43.85 20.91 15.02
CA MET A 1 -45.06 20.83 14.15
C MET A 1 -44.68 21.46 12.82
N PRO A 2 -44.97 20.88 11.63
CA PRO A 2 -45.92 19.83 11.24
C PRO A 2 -45.17 18.57 10.67
N ILE A 3 -45.75 17.57 10.00
CA ILE A 3 -46.96 16.74 10.18
C ILE A 3 -46.58 15.36 9.58
N ILE A 4 -47.06 14.32 10.24
CA ILE A 4 -46.94 12.90 9.91
C ILE A 4 -47.71 12.58 8.62
N SER A 5 -47.14 11.76 7.73
CA SER A 5 -47.92 10.94 6.80
C SER A 5 -47.31 9.54 6.66
N ALA A 6 -48.16 8.54 6.74
CA ALA A 6 -47.84 7.14 6.94
C ALA A 6 -48.41 6.26 5.81
N ARG A 7 -47.60 5.25 5.41
CA ARG A 7 -47.95 3.91 4.86
C ARG A 7 -48.63 3.84 3.47
N PRO A 8 -48.67 2.68 2.75
CA PRO A 8 -48.29 1.28 3.12
C PRO A 8 -47.44 0.47 2.08
N LEU A 9 -46.95 -0.72 2.49
CA LEU A 9 -46.56 -1.91 1.67
C LEU A 9 -47.81 -2.56 1.02
N PRO A 10 -47.80 -3.73 0.30
CA PRO A 10 -46.75 -4.63 -0.24
C PRO A 10 -46.98 -5.05 -1.72
N THR A 11 -46.03 -5.74 -2.36
CA THR A 11 -46.39 -6.77 -3.36
C THR A 11 -45.42 -7.95 -3.30
N ARG A 12 -45.93 -9.04 -2.72
CA ARG A 12 -45.41 -10.40 -2.82
C ARG A 12 -46.19 -11.08 -3.95
N SER A 13 -45.51 -11.70 -4.90
CA SER A 13 -46.09 -12.69 -5.81
C SER A 13 -45.08 -13.81 -6.04
N ALA A 14 -45.53 -15.03 -5.79
CA ALA A 14 -44.84 -16.32 -5.86
C ALA A 14 -44.99 -16.93 -7.28
N PRO A 15 -44.90 -18.26 -7.53
CA PRO A 15 -43.77 -19.21 -7.44
C PRO A 15 -43.52 -20.02 -8.75
N LEU A 16 -42.45 -20.86 -8.73
CA LEU A 16 -42.26 -22.19 -9.36
C LEU A 16 -42.31 -22.39 -10.91
N ARG A 17 -41.15 -22.75 -11.49
CA ARG A 17 -40.97 -23.73 -12.60
C ARG A 17 -39.62 -24.43 -12.41
N LYS A 18 -39.55 -25.64 -11.87
CA LYS A 18 -39.62 -26.99 -12.48
C LYS A 18 -38.51 -27.28 -13.53
N VAL A 19 -37.66 -28.22 -13.13
CA VAL A 19 -36.38 -28.73 -13.69
C VAL A 19 -36.54 -29.44 -15.05
N PRO A 20 -35.45 -29.66 -15.82
CA PRO A 20 -34.81 -30.98 -15.71
C PRO A 20 -33.26 -30.96 -15.62
N MET A 21 -32.76 -31.90 -14.81
CA MET A 21 -31.35 -32.21 -14.61
C MET A 21 -30.69 -32.65 -15.93
N ASN A 22 -29.62 -31.97 -16.32
CA ASN A 22 -28.67 -32.54 -17.26
C ASN A 22 -27.65 -33.36 -16.47
N ARG A 23 -27.60 -34.66 -16.78
CA ARG A 23 -26.86 -35.67 -16.06
C ARG A 23 -25.36 -35.47 -16.22
N PHE A 24 -24.65 -35.22 -15.13
CA PHE A 24 -23.20 -35.30 -15.08
C PHE A 24 -22.78 -36.77 -15.05
N PRO A 25 -22.02 -37.27 -16.05
CA PRO A 25 -21.45 -38.60 -15.97
C PRO A 25 -20.22 -38.61 -15.04
N VAL A 26 -20.32 -39.56 -14.13
CA VAL A 26 -19.33 -40.23 -13.29
C VAL A 26 -17.96 -40.47 -13.97
N ILE A 27 -16.90 -40.09 -13.25
CA ILE A 27 -15.62 -40.80 -12.98
C ILE A 27 -15.03 -41.65 -14.12
N GLY A 28 -13.79 -41.33 -14.52
CA GLY A 28 -12.93 -42.31 -15.20
C GLY A 28 -11.53 -41.82 -15.55
N VAL A 29 -10.54 -42.21 -14.74
CA VAL A 29 -9.30 -42.89 -15.18
C VAL A 29 -8.33 -42.11 -16.10
N LEU A 30 -7.11 -41.83 -15.64
CA LEU A 30 -5.87 -42.57 -15.99
C LEU A 30 -4.62 -41.76 -15.57
N CYS A 31 -3.76 -42.36 -14.75
CA CYS A 31 -2.39 -41.89 -14.52
C CYS A 31 -1.51 -42.21 -15.73
N ALA A 32 -0.63 -41.30 -16.15
CA ALA A 32 0.65 -41.65 -16.77
C ALA A 32 1.64 -40.47 -16.71
N ALA A 33 2.88 -40.79 -16.35
CA ALA A 33 3.96 -39.91 -15.97
C ALA A 33 4.83 -39.43 -17.14
N ALA A 34 5.50 -38.28 -16.91
CA ALA A 34 6.78 -37.80 -17.48
C ALA A 34 6.83 -37.66 -19.02
N VAL A 35 7.62 -36.79 -19.68
CA VAL A 35 9.03 -36.43 -19.52
C VAL A 35 9.26 -35.14 -20.34
N PHE A 36 9.91 -34.14 -19.76
CA PHE A 36 10.77 -33.07 -20.35
C PHE A 36 10.42 -32.40 -21.70
N GLY A 37 10.17 -31.10 -21.62
CA GLY A 37 10.38 -30.13 -22.71
C GLY A 37 11.03 -28.86 -22.17
N LEU A 38 12.36 -28.82 -22.09
CA LEU A 38 13.15 -27.59 -21.89
C LEU A 38 13.26 -26.86 -23.22
N SER A 39 12.57 -25.72 -23.38
CA SER A 39 13.11 -24.49 -24.01
C SER A 39 11.98 -23.50 -24.35
N ALA A 40 11.56 -22.74 -23.36
CA ALA A 40 11.22 -21.34 -23.56
C ALA A 40 11.56 -20.63 -22.24
N CYS A 41 12.67 -19.89 -22.21
CA CYS A 41 12.89 -18.85 -21.22
C CYS A 41 11.92 -17.70 -21.51
N SER A 42 10.63 -17.96 -21.28
CA SER A 42 9.67 -16.93 -20.94
C SER A 42 9.60 -16.99 -19.42
N ASP A 43 9.64 -15.85 -18.76
CA ASP A 43 9.50 -15.73 -17.30
C ASP A 43 8.13 -16.35 -16.90
N ASP A 44 8.10 -17.66 -16.63
CA ASP A 44 6.90 -18.47 -16.39
C ASP A 44 6.62 -18.49 -14.88
N SER A 45 6.44 -17.29 -14.31
CA SER A 45 6.04 -17.13 -12.93
C SER A 45 4.55 -17.42 -12.81
N THR A 46 4.15 -18.28 -11.86
CA THR A 46 2.71 -18.51 -11.62
C THR A 46 2.09 -17.29 -10.93
N PRO A 47 0.77 -17.03 -11.08
CA PRO A 47 0.12 -15.90 -10.41
C PRO A 47 0.28 -15.90 -8.88
N ALA A 48 0.46 -17.09 -8.28
CA ALA A 48 0.73 -17.23 -6.85
C ALA A 48 2.15 -16.77 -6.48
N GLU A 49 3.15 -17.13 -7.28
CA GLU A 49 4.54 -16.70 -7.06
C GLU A 49 4.71 -15.19 -7.28
N ASP A 50 4.05 -14.62 -8.30
CA ASP A 50 4.03 -13.17 -8.52
C ASP A 50 3.39 -12.42 -7.35
N ALA A 51 2.31 -12.96 -6.77
CA ALA A 51 1.66 -12.36 -5.62
C ALA A 51 2.57 -12.37 -4.38
N THR A 52 3.29 -13.47 -4.14
CA THR A 52 4.25 -13.59 -3.04
C THR A 52 5.44 -12.65 -3.23
N LYS A 53 6.03 -12.60 -4.43
CA LYS A 53 7.14 -11.71 -4.74
C LYS A 53 6.76 -10.25 -4.55
N ALA A 54 5.62 -9.83 -5.09
CA ALA A 54 5.17 -8.44 -4.94
C ALA A 54 4.84 -8.05 -3.49
N ALA A 55 4.43 -8.99 -2.64
CA ALA A 55 4.28 -8.75 -1.20
C ALA A 55 5.64 -8.57 -0.51
N ALA A 56 6.65 -9.36 -0.89
CA ALA A 56 8.02 -9.21 -0.39
C ALA A 56 8.67 -7.89 -0.84
N ASP A 57 8.42 -7.48 -2.08
CA ASP A 57 8.86 -6.18 -2.62
C ASP A 57 8.21 -5.03 -1.83
N ALA A 58 6.90 -5.09 -1.56
CA ALA A 58 6.22 -4.10 -0.71
C ALA A 58 6.81 -4.03 0.71
N CYS A 59 7.16 -5.17 1.31
CA CYS A 59 7.83 -5.20 2.63
C CYS A 59 9.21 -4.54 2.58
N THR A 60 9.96 -4.77 1.51
CA THR A 60 11.29 -4.18 1.32
C THR A 60 11.18 -2.66 1.19
N ASP A 61 10.26 -2.18 0.35
CA ASP A 61 10.02 -0.75 0.14
C ASP A 61 9.54 -0.05 1.43
N LEU A 62 8.62 -0.68 2.18
CA LEU A 62 8.18 -0.15 3.48
C LEU A 62 9.32 -0.09 4.49
N SER A 63 10.22 -1.08 4.49
CA SER A 63 11.36 -1.11 5.40
C SER A 63 12.39 -0.03 5.07
N SER A 64 12.67 0.18 3.78
CA SER A 64 13.53 1.28 3.31
C SER A 64 12.92 2.62 3.70
N LEU A 65 11.64 2.85 3.35
CA LEU A 65 10.93 4.09 3.66
C LEU A 65 10.92 4.37 5.16
N LYS A 66 10.69 3.35 5.99
CA LYS A 66 10.75 3.46 7.46
C LYS A 66 12.15 3.84 7.92
N GLY A 67 13.19 3.19 7.37
CA GLY A 67 14.59 3.46 7.68
C GLY A 67 14.97 4.91 7.39
N ASP A 68 14.65 5.41 6.21
CA ASP A 68 15.00 6.77 5.81
C ASP A 68 14.12 7.83 6.50
N THR A 69 12.86 7.50 6.79
CA THR A 69 12.00 8.35 7.64
C THR A 69 12.58 8.46 9.06
N ALA A 70 13.10 7.36 9.61
CA ALA A 70 13.77 7.36 10.92
C ALA A 70 15.09 8.15 10.90
N LYS A 71 15.87 8.09 9.82
CA LYS A 71 17.08 8.91 9.66
C LYS A 71 16.75 10.40 9.63
N LEU A 72 15.73 10.80 8.88
CA LEU A 72 15.25 12.18 8.85
C LEU A 72 14.77 12.63 10.23
N LYS A 73 14.03 11.78 10.95
CA LYS A 73 13.56 12.03 12.33
C LYS A 73 14.71 12.13 13.35
N ALA A 74 15.79 11.41 13.12
CA ALA A 74 16.94 11.34 14.02
C ALA A 74 17.95 12.49 13.82
N LEU A 75 17.77 13.33 12.79
CA LEU A 75 18.56 14.56 12.67
C LEU A 75 18.37 15.43 13.91
N SER A 76 19.46 16.02 14.40
CA SER A 76 19.40 16.89 15.57
C SER A 76 19.16 18.33 15.12
N PRO A 77 18.11 19.02 15.63
CA PRO A 77 17.86 20.42 15.28
C PRO A 77 18.99 21.37 15.69
N ALA A 78 19.88 20.96 16.60
CA ALA A 78 20.98 21.79 17.06
C ALA A 78 22.10 21.94 16.03
N ASN A 79 22.26 20.97 15.13
CA ASN A 79 23.38 20.91 14.18
C ASN A 79 22.98 20.47 12.76
N ALA A 80 21.71 20.17 12.50
CA ALA A 80 21.23 19.85 11.17
C ALA A 80 21.49 21.02 10.21
N THR A 81 22.23 20.71 9.15
CA THR A 81 22.42 21.61 8.01
C THR A 81 21.25 21.46 7.04
N LYS A 82 21.05 22.48 6.19
CA LYS A 82 20.01 22.45 5.15
C LYS A 82 20.21 21.25 4.21
N ASP A 83 21.46 20.97 3.84
CA ASP A 83 21.81 19.86 2.93
C ASP A 83 21.50 18.50 3.57
N GLN A 84 21.81 18.30 4.86
CA GLN A 84 21.45 17.06 5.56
C GLN A 84 19.93 16.82 5.60
N VAL A 85 19.13 17.87 5.82
CA VAL A 85 17.66 17.74 5.81
C VAL A 85 17.18 17.44 4.40
N LYS A 86 17.75 18.09 3.38
CA LYS A 86 17.44 17.84 1.97
C LYS A 86 17.76 16.40 1.57
N ASP A 87 18.96 15.92 1.86
CA ASP A 87 19.39 14.58 1.48
C ASP A 87 18.52 13.51 2.15
N ALA A 88 18.21 13.68 3.43
CA ALA A 88 17.33 12.76 4.15
C ALA A 88 15.88 12.82 3.63
N TYR A 89 15.37 14.00 3.28
CA TYR A 89 14.07 14.15 2.63
C TYR A 89 14.02 13.51 1.25
N ASP A 90 15.04 13.73 0.41
CA ASP A 90 15.11 13.18 -0.94
C ASP A 90 15.16 11.64 -0.90
N ALA A 91 15.87 11.06 0.08
CA ALA A 91 15.89 9.62 0.32
C ALA A 91 14.49 9.07 0.68
N VAL A 92 13.78 9.74 1.60
CA VAL A 92 12.37 9.41 1.92
C VAL A 92 11.47 9.50 0.69
N GLN A 93 11.63 10.52 -0.14
CA GLN A 93 10.83 10.69 -1.35
C GLN A 93 11.13 9.63 -2.40
N GLN A 94 12.39 9.20 -2.52
CA GLN A 94 12.79 8.12 -3.42
C GLN A 94 12.16 6.80 -2.99
N ASP A 95 12.28 6.43 -1.71
CA ASP A 95 11.66 5.22 -1.18
C ASP A 95 10.13 5.25 -1.28
N TRP A 96 9.53 6.43 -1.13
CA TRP A 96 8.11 6.62 -1.39
C TRP A 96 7.74 6.35 -2.86
N GLN A 97 8.54 6.80 -3.83
CA GLN A 97 8.27 6.50 -5.25
C GLN A 97 8.42 5.00 -5.53
N ASN A 98 9.36 4.30 -4.90
CA ASN A 98 9.52 2.86 -5.03
C ASN A 98 8.27 2.14 -4.50
N LEU A 99 7.84 2.48 -3.27
CA LEU A 99 6.66 1.89 -2.65
C LEU A 99 5.36 2.12 -3.45
N LYS A 100 5.22 3.26 -4.14
CA LYS A 100 4.01 3.56 -4.95
C LYS A 100 3.67 2.45 -5.95
N GLY A 101 4.68 1.83 -6.54
CA GLY A 101 4.50 0.72 -7.48
C GLY A 101 3.93 -0.55 -6.82
N ASN A 102 4.00 -0.64 -5.49
CA ASN A 102 3.60 -1.79 -4.68
C ASN A 102 2.45 -1.49 -3.71
N LEU A 103 1.94 -0.25 -3.68
CA LEU A 103 0.86 0.18 -2.79
C LEU A 103 -0.38 -0.70 -2.91
N GLN A 104 -0.74 -1.17 -4.11
CA GLN A 104 -1.91 -2.03 -4.35
C GLN A 104 -1.93 -3.33 -3.50
N LYS A 105 -0.81 -3.70 -2.86
CA LYS A 105 -0.69 -4.84 -1.95
C LYS A 105 -1.16 -4.55 -0.52
N LEU A 106 -1.25 -3.27 -0.15
CA LEU A 106 -1.80 -2.81 1.12
C LEU A 106 -3.33 -2.75 1.09
N LYS A 107 -3.96 -2.72 2.27
CA LYS A 107 -5.39 -2.39 2.34
C LYS A 107 -5.63 -0.96 1.89
N SER A 108 -6.78 -0.66 1.30
CA SER A 108 -7.11 0.70 0.79
C SER A 108 -6.87 1.79 1.83
N SER A 109 -7.27 1.57 3.09
CA SER A 109 -7.07 2.54 4.17
C SER A 109 -5.60 2.79 4.49
N GLU A 110 -4.74 1.76 4.37
CA GLU A 110 -3.30 1.87 4.61
C GLU A 110 -2.61 2.56 3.42
N GLN A 111 -3.03 2.26 2.19
CA GLN A 111 -2.57 3.00 1.00
C GLN A 111 -2.85 4.49 1.12
N ASP A 112 -4.10 4.84 1.45
CA ASP A 112 -4.52 6.23 1.57
C ASP A 112 -3.78 6.94 2.70
N ALA A 113 -3.56 6.27 3.84
CA ALA A 113 -2.82 6.80 4.96
C ALA A 113 -1.35 7.08 4.61
N VAL A 114 -0.63 6.10 4.06
CA VAL A 114 0.78 6.27 3.66
C VAL A 114 0.91 7.33 2.57
N LYS A 115 0.01 7.32 1.58
CA LYS A 115 -0.02 8.32 0.51
C LYS A 115 -0.24 9.72 1.04
N SER A 116 -1.26 9.92 1.88
CA SER A 116 -1.55 11.22 2.46
C SER A 116 -0.39 11.72 3.31
N ALA A 117 0.23 10.86 4.13
CA ALA A 117 1.35 11.25 4.97
C ALA A 117 2.59 11.64 4.15
N ALA A 118 2.90 10.89 3.09
CA ALA A 118 4.01 11.19 2.18
C ALA A 118 3.77 12.49 1.39
N ASP A 119 2.55 12.71 0.90
CA ASP A 119 2.16 13.92 0.18
C ASP A 119 2.18 15.15 1.13
N ASP A 120 1.78 15.00 2.39
CA ASP A 120 1.83 16.06 3.39
C ASP A 120 3.26 16.40 3.79
N LEU A 121 4.15 15.41 3.91
CA LEU A 121 5.58 15.64 4.10
C LEU A 121 6.19 16.40 2.92
N LYS A 122 5.85 16.00 1.68
CA LYS A 122 6.29 16.69 0.46
C LYS A 122 5.84 18.14 0.46
N LYS A 123 4.56 18.42 0.73
CA LYS A 123 4.02 19.78 0.80
C LYS A 123 4.71 20.60 1.89
N ALA A 124 4.92 20.03 3.08
CA ALA A 124 5.59 20.72 4.17
C ALA A 124 7.01 21.13 3.78
N TYR A 125 7.76 20.24 3.13
CA TYR A 125 9.11 20.53 2.65
C TYR A 125 9.13 21.54 1.50
N GLU A 126 8.25 21.40 0.51
CA GLU A 126 8.17 22.31 -0.64
C GLU A 126 7.67 23.72 -0.26
N SER A 127 6.98 23.84 0.87
CA SER A 127 6.53 25.14 1.41
C SER A 127 7.62 25.90 2.18
N LEU A 128 8.80 25.30 2.36
CA LEU A 128 9.89 25.94 3.07
C LEU A 128 10.48 27.11 2.26
N PRO A 129 10.73 28.27 2.89
CA PRO A 129 11.52 29.35 2.28
C PRO A 129 12.89 28.87 1.77
N GLY A 130 13.36 29.45 0.67
CA GLY A 130 14.66 29.10 0.08
C GLY A 130 15.87 29.39 0.99
N ASP A 131 15.71 30.28 1.96
CA ASP A 131 16.70 30.68 2.96
C ASP A 131 16.51 30.03 4.34
N THR A 132 15.56 29.09 4.47
CA THR A 132 15.33 28.33 5.70
C THR A 132 16.60 27.60 6.17
N THR A 133 16.87 27.67 7.47
CA THR A 133 17.96 26.93 8.12
C THR A 133 17.61 25.44 8.26
N GLY A 134 18.61 24.57 8.40
CA GLY A 134 18.36 23.14 8.62
C GLY A 134 17.55 22.85 9.88
N LYS A 135 17.76 23.62 10.95
CA LYS A 135 16.95 23.56 12.17
C LYS A 135 15.48 23.87 11.90
N ASP A 136 15.20 24.96 11.20
CA ASP A 136 13.83 25.40 10.95
C ASP A 136 13.12 24.48 9.96
N ALA A 137 13.84 24.01 8.93
CA ALA A 137 13.36 22.98 8.01
C ALA A 137 12.94 21.73 8.77
N LEU A 138 13.86 21.18 9.58
CA LEU A 138 13.62 19.97 10.35
C LEU A 138 12.44 20.13 11.30
N THR A 139 12.38 21.24 12.02
CA THR A 139 11.27 21.55 12.96
C THR A 139 9.92 21.63 12.22
N SER A 140 9.90 22.20 11.01
CA SER A 140 8.69 22.36 10.21
C SER A 140 8.17 21.03 9.65
N VAL A 141 9.07 20.14 9.20
CA VAL A 141 8.67 18.86 8.60
C VAL A 141 8.43 17.75 9.63
N GLN A 142 8.97 17.88 10.84
CA GLN A 142 8.92 16.84 11.89
C GLN A 142 7.51 16.26 12.15
N PRO A 143 6.43 17.06 12.21
CA PRO A 143 5.08 16.52 12.40
C PRO A 143 4.64 15.58 11.27
N GLN A 144 5.02 15.86 10.03
CA GLN A 144 4.66 15.01 8.88
C GLN A 144 5.57 13.79 8.78
N VAL A 145 6.85 13.93 9.15
CA VAL A 145 7.78 12.80 9.30
C VAL A 145 7.22 11.79 10.32
N GLN A 146 6.69 12.27 11.45
CA GLN A 146 6.08 11.40 12.45
C GLN A 146 4.83 10.69 11.92
N LYS A 147 3.94 11.40 11.22
CA LYS A 147 2.75 10.76 10.62
C LYS A 147 3.11 9.70 9.57
N LEU A 148 4.16 9.95 8.78
CA LEU A 148 4.65 8.99 7.80
C LEU A 148 5.21 7.74 8.49
N ASP A 149 6.03 7.90 9.52
CA ASP A 149 6.57 6.81 10.34
C ASP A 149 5.45 5.93 10.92
N GLU A 150 4.42 6.55 11.49
CA GLU A 150 3.24 5.86 12.05
C GLU A 150 2.45 5.10 10.96
N SER A 151 2.22 5.72 9.80
CA SER A 151 1.46 5.13 8.69
C SER A 151 2.22 3.96 8.06
N VAL A 152 3.54 4.10 7.89
CA VAL A 152 4.42 3.04 7.37
C VAL A 152 4.48 1.87 8.36
N ALA A 153 4.61 2.14 9.66
CA ALA A 153 4.60 1.08 10.68
C ALA A 153 3.26 0.30 10.70
N ALA A 154 2.13 0.98 10.54
CA ALA A 154 0.83 0.34 10.44
C ALA A 154 0.71 -0.52 9.17
N ALA A 155 1.19 -0.01 8.03
CA ALA A 155 1.24 -0.72 6.76
C ALA A 155 2.12 -1.98 6.82
N SER A 156 3.32 -1.89 7.39
CA SER A 156 4.20 -3.04 7.63
C SER A 156 3.48 -4.11 8.47
N THR A 157 2.92 -3.71 9.62
CA THR A 157 2.22 -4.63 10.53
C THR A 157 1.08 -5.37 9.83
N SER A 158 0.34 -4.69 8.94
CA SER A 158 -0.75 -5.26 8.16
C SER A 158 -0.29 -6.32 7.15
N LEU A 159 0.81 -6.03 6.44
CA LEU A 159 1.46 -6.97 5.51
C LEU A 159 2.24 -8.08 6.23
N LYS A 160 2.43 -7.96 7.56
CA LYS A 160 3.26 -8.83 8.40
C LYS A 160 4.75 -8.76 8.01
N CYS A 161 5.16 -7.56 7.66
CA CYS A 161 6.53 -7.09 7.80
C CYS A 161 6.62 -6.23 9.10
#